data_AF-A0A1F8J4A4-F1
#
_entry.id   AF-A0A1F8J4A4-F1
#
_cell.length_a   1.000
_cell.length_b   1.000
_cell.length_c   1.000
_cell.angle_alpha   90.00
_cell.angle_beta   90.00
_cell.angle_gamma   90.00
#
_symmetry.space_group_name_H-M   'P 1'
#
loop_
_entity.id
_entity.type
_entity.pdbx_description
1 polymer ?
#
loop_
_entity_poly.entity_id
_entity_poly.type
_entity_poly.pdbx_seq_one_letter_code
_entity_poly.pdbx_strand_id
1 'polypeptide(L)'
;MFAQLEEQLEFEFQFSCPHIESEYYREGAQDLIRRLIPGDLLEEDRGLLLASQRARFADMLPLIQSSELSRSPCALSVLLLTKYRLNACNFFYDMISRWLLPQKRVNVELFFASDVRLPHLTDDLLSVAEIVVYLKSAADVEAVRRNLHAIETEIRLGVVSNYHARRILEFKGLSNDGKTAMIQEKIGSLIQSHSKDYDRGIFSQMQHFLVSVQEGFKTSRDYHHISRIISNLHSLRKFVEQNARVYPNKRHVIFKFLKTKITPKGGSEKAVLGILAGINFLKEHEVFETAHLISAIQKGFPQVKLVEGSQFVDKGEQAVQTLYMEVAKPDGTDFSLDEVQKLKVTLPDQIKGHIEQLTHPIFMPRNEEEVLRNIMALSRQIRYVGDLPHLIISFDEQKGTDLYFSVILLRVISQNEVGLEELFRAKQSSIKYIPDRVRRVGQLRKRYAKEATVFRTYLPSIEYLREDRSIDLYRARKAILDEVSRILGKVRDYNGGMIFKLTESLNALKESFGHSVDPILLEKFFYSIVPIEMRSSLETEPLKQCFLTLMHAIRTDSIQHKMDAKRVYIAMPRQKKLPELSYKPQELVTFSLEIHDAPYVGAMYFSSDRDKQLEFLHLFQRVSTK
;
A
#
# COMPACT_ATOMS: atom_id res chain seq x y z
N MET A 1 -14.27 36.11 -58.83
CA MET A 1 -14.68 34.79 -58.30
C MET A 1 -13.87 34.39 -57.06
N PHE A 2 -12.54 34.59 -57.02
CA PHE A 2 -11.72 34.24 -55.83
C PHE A 2 -11.99 35.06 -54.55
N ALA A 3 -12.40 36.33 -54.66
CA ALA A 3 -12.58 37.23 -53.50
C ALA A 3 -13.82 36.94 -52.64
N GLN A 4 -14.82 36.18 -53.13
CA GLN A 4 -16.11 36.03 -52.42
C GLN A 4 -16.06 35.00 -51.27
N LEU A 5 -15.22 33.96 -51.35
CA LEU A 5 -15.13 32.95 -50.28
C LEU A 5 -14.36 33.48 -49.06
N GLU A 6 -13.45 34.45 -49.25
CA GLU A 6 -12.66 35.06 -48.18
C GLU A 6 -13.51 35.84 -47.17
N GLU A 7 -14.61 36.44 -47.64
CA GLU A 7 -15.57 37.18 -46.83
C GLU A 7 -16.59 36.25 -46.11
N GLN A 8 -16.69 34.98 -46.53
CA GLN A 8 -17.74 34.05 -46.10
C GLN A 8 -17.32 33.05 -45.02
N LEU A 9 -16.03 32.98 -44.70
CA LEU A 9 -15.50 32.09 -43.69
C LEU A 9 -15.22 32.86 -42.40
N GLU A 10 -15.96 32.49 -41.36
CA GLU A 10 -15.70 32.96 -40.02
C GLU A 10 -14.83 31.94 -39.28
N PHE A 11 -13.65 32.36 -38.86
CA PHE A 11 -12.76 31.57 -38.01
C PHE A 11 -12.96 31.99 -36.57
N GLU A 12 -13.32 31.06 -35.69
CA GLU A 12 -13.58 31.34 -34.28
C GLU A 12 -12.31 31.31 -33.42
N PHE A 13 -11.19 31.84 -33.95
CA PHE A 13 -9.90 31.87 -33.25
C PHE A 13 -9.47 33.29 -32.92
N GLN A 14 -9.20 33.54 -31.63
CA GLN A 14 -8.26 34.58 -31.22
C GLN A 14 -6.86 33.97 -31.28
N PHE A 15 -6.15 34.16 -32.38
CA PHE A 15 -4.75 33.75 -32.46
C PHE A 15 -3.93 34.57 -31.45
N SER A 16 -3.24 33.90 -30.54
CA SER A 16 -2.12 34.49 -29.78
C SER A 16 -0.86 34.66 -30.65
N CYS A 17 -0.94 34.32 -31.94
CA CYS A 17 0.16 34.27 -32.90
C CYS A 17 0.21 35.51 -33.82
N PRO A 18 1.37 35.78 -34.44
CA PRO A 18 1.52 36.86 -35.41
C PRO A 18 0.54 36.73 -36.59
N HIS A 19 0.10 37.87 -37.13
CA HIS A 19 -0.92 37.97 -38.20
C HIS A 19 -0.64 37.08 -39.42
N ILE A 20 0.63 36.89 -39.78
CA ILE A 20 1.08 36.10 -40.94
C ILE A 20 0.70 34.62 -40.81
N GLU A 21 0.75 34.03 -39.62
CA GLU A 21 0.41 32.62 -39.43
C GLU A 21 -1.10 32.37 -39.59
N SER A 22 -1.93 33.35 -39.19
CA SER A 22 -3.38 33.24 -39.32
C SER A 22 -3.87 33.22 -40.77
N GLU A 23 -3.14 33.87 -41.70
CA GLU A 23 -3.47 33.86 -43.13
C GLU A 23 -3.20 32.49 -43.76
N TYR A 24 -2.06 31.86 -43.45
CA TYR A 24 -1.76 30.52 -43.95
C TYR A 24 -2.77 29.47 -43.48
N TYR A 25 -3.22 29.54 -42.22
CA TYR A 25 -4.28 28.63 -41.72
C TYR A 25 -5.61 28.88 -42.42
N ARG A 26 -5.95 30.15 -42.69
CA ARG A 26 -7.16 30.52 -43.42
C ARG A 26 -7.12 30.00 -44.86
N GLU A 27 -6.04 30.24 -45.57
CA GLU A 27 -5.84 29.78 -46.95
C GLU A 27 -5.88 28.24 -47.02
N GLY A 28 -5.21 27.55 -46.10
CA GLY A 28 -5.23 26.09 -46.01
C GLY A 28 -6.64 25.55 -45.80
N ALA A 29 -7.39 26.09 -44.84
CA ALA A 29 -8.76 25.67 -44.60
C ALA A 29 -9.68 25.96 -45.80
N GLN A 30 -9.54 27.11 -46.44
CA GLN A 30 -10.27 27.48 -47.65
C GLN A 30 -10.04 26.51 -48.79
N ASP A 31 -8.78 26.17 -49.04
CA ASP A 31 -8.42 25.25 -50.11
C ASP A 31 -9.01 23.85 -49.86
N LEU A 32 -8.96 23.35 -48.63
CA LEU A 32 -9.60 22.08 -48.26
C LEU A 32 -11.12 22.10 -48.44
N ILE A 33 -11.77 23.19 -48.05
CA ILE A 33 -13.22 23.35 -48.21
C ILE A 33 -13.60 23.36 -49.69
N ARG A 34 -12.84 24.06 -50.54
CA ARG A 34 -13.06 24.06 -52.00
C ARG A 34 -12.88 22.68 -52.62
N ARG A 35 -11.94 21.87 -52.11
CA ARG A 35 -11.74 20.49 -52.56
C ARG A 35 -12.89 19.57 -52.15
N LEU A 36 -13.45 19.75 -50.95
CA LEU A 36 -14.49 18.88 -50.38
C LEU A 36 -15.93 19.25 -50.78
N ILE A 37 -16.25 20.54 -50.84
CA ILE A 37 -17.60 21.04 -51.08
C ILE A 37 -17.79 21.28 -52.60
N PRO A 38 -18.88 20.75 -53.21
CA PRO A 38 -19.24 21.07 -54.58
C PRO A 38 -19.34 22.59 -54.82
N GLY A 39 -18.81 23.06 -55.96
CA GLY A 39 -18.75 24.50 -56.27
C GLY A 39 -20.12 25.19 -56.28
N ASP A 40 -21.18 24.48 -56.66
CA ASP A 40 -22.57 24.98 -56.66
C ASP A 40 -23.11 25.30 -55.26
N LEU A 41 -22.52 24.75 -54.20
CA LEU A 41 -22.86 25.10 -52.81
C LEU A 41 -22.04 26.26 -52.25
N LEU A 42 -20.91 26.60 -52.90
CA LEU A 42 -20.05 27.71 -52.49
C LEU A 42 -20.43 29.04 -53.17
N GLU A 43 -21.23 28.99 -54.24
CA GLU A 43 -21.79 30.18 -54.89
C GLU A 43 -22.98 30.72 -54.08
N GLU A 44 -22.90 31.99 -53.66
CA GLU A 44 -23.94 32.65 -52.86
C GLU A 44 -25.18 32.92 -53.70
N ASP A 45 -26.16 32.01 -53.67
CA ASP A 45 -27.45 32.23 -54.33
C ASP A 45 -28.38 33.04 -53.42
N ARG A 46 -28.59 34.32 -53.75
CA ARG A 46 -29.34 35.30 -52.93
C ARG A 46 -30.87 35.12 -53.00
N GLY A 47 -31.35 33.87 -53.08
CA GLY A 47 -32.74 33.53 -53.36
C GLY A 47 -33.38 32.49 -52.42
N LEU A 48 -34.63 32.12 -52.75
CA LEU A 48 -35.50 31.15 -52.04
C LEU A 48 -34.93 29.73 -51.87
N LEU A 49 -33.73 29.45 -52.39
CA LEU A 49 -33.07 28.13 -52.39
C LEU A 49 -32.12 27.91 -51.19
N LEU A 50 -31.82 28.93 -50.39
CA LEU A 50 -30.86 28.82 -49.28
C LEU A 50 -31.22 27.70 -48.28
N ALA A 51 -32.50 27.57 -47.92
CA ALA A 51 -32.95 26.50 -47.02
C ALA A 51 -32.71 25.10 -47.61
N SER A 52 -32.87 24.95 -48.93
CA SER A 52 -32.63 23.68 -49.63
C SER A 52 -31.13 23.36 -49.75
N GLN A 53 -30.29 24.37 -49.96
CA GLN A 53 -28.83 24.24 -49.97
C GLN A 53 -28.29 23.86 -48.59
N ARG A 54 -28.77 24.54 -47.53
CA ARG A 54 -28.42 24.22 -46.13
C ARG A 54 -28.81 22.79 -45.76
N ALA A 55 -30.01 22.34 -46.14
CA ALA A 55 -30.45 20.97 -45.91
C ALA A 55 -29.58 19.94 -46.67
N ARG A 56 -29.32 20.18 -47.96
CA ARG A 56 -28.44 19.33 -48.77
C ARG A 56 -27.03 19.25 -48.19
N PHE A 57 -26.45 20.36 -47.75
CA PHE A 57 -25.14 20.39 -47.11
C PHE A 57 -25.13 19.61 -45.80
N ALA A 58 -26.16 19.78 -44.95
CA ALA A 58 -26.27 19.04 -43.70
C ALA A 58 -26.33 17.52 -43.92
N ASP A 59 -27.04 17.05 -44.95
CA ASP A 59 -27.16 15.64 -45.31
C ASP A 59 -25.86 15.04 -45.89
N MET A 60 -24.97 15.89 -46.41
CA MET A 60 -23.68 15.47 -46.95
C MET A 60 -22.62 15.20 -45.87
N LEU A 61 -22.78 15.76 -44.67
CA LEU A 61 -21.80 15.63 -43.60
C LEU A 61 -21.86 14.24 -42.92
N PRO A 62 -20.71 13.64 -42.57
CA PRO A 62 -19.36 14.14 -42.78
C PRO A 62 -18.87 13.84 -44.21
N LEU A 63 -18.10 14.75 -44.80
CA LEU A 63 -17.45 14.54 -46.08
C LEU A 63 -16.05 14.00 -45.85
N ILE A 64 -15.72 12.91 -46.56
CA ILE A 64 -14.39 12.30 -46.56
C ILE A 64 -14.03 12.08 -48.02
N GLN A 65 -12.84 12.53 -48.40
CA GLN A 65 -12.30 12.31 -49.74
C GLN A 65 -10.83 11.91 -49.63
N SER A 66 -10.35 11.17 -50.61
CA SER A 66 -8.94 10.82 -50.73
C SER A 66 -8.42 11.18 -52.10
N SER A 67 -7.17 11.62 -52.20
CA SER A 67 -6.50 11.80 -53.49
C SER A 67 -6.37 10.46 -54.22
N GLU A 68 -6.25 10.51 -55.54
CA GLU A 68 -6.06 9.28 -56.34
C GLU A 68 -4.74 8.58 -55.97
N LEU A 69 -4.82 7.25 -55.80
CA LEU A 69 -3.66 6.41 -55.53
C LEU A 69 -2.88 6.15 -56.83
N SER A 70 -1.82 6.93 -57.05
CA SER A 70 -0.88 6.75 -58.16
C SER A 70 0.12 5.59 -57.92
N ARG A 71 1.01 5.32 -58.89
CA ARG A 71 2.02 4.25 -58.77
C ARG A 71 3.03 4.60 -57.67
N SER A 72 3.45 3.58 -56.92
CA SER A 72 4.44 3.71 -55.85
C SER A 72 5.79 4.25 -56.37
N PRO A 73 6.50 5.08 -55.59
CA PRO A 73 6.05 5.69 -54.33
C PRO A 73 5.07 6.85 -54.57
N CYS A 74 4.08 7.00 -53.69
CA CYS A 74 3.10 8.07 -53.82
C CYS A 74 2.68 8.65 -52.47
N ALA A 75 2.23 9.90 -52.48
CA ALA A 75 1.57 10.55 -51.36
C ALA A 75 0.05 10.37 -51.50
N LEU A 76 -0.60 9.97 -50.42
CA LEU A 76 -2.05 9.91 -50.31
C LEU A 76 -2.50 11.03 -49.37
N SER A 77 -3.31 11.96 -49.87
CA SER A 77 -4.04 12.92 -49.04
C SER A 77 -5.42 12.37 -48.71
N VAL A 78 -5.80 12.42 -47.44
CA VAL A 78 -7.16 12.11 -46.97
C VAL A 78 -7.71 13.35 -46.26
N LEU A 79 -8.85 13.82 -46.75
CA LEU A 79 -9.53 15.04 -46.32
C LEU A 79 -10.79 14.69 -45.52
N LEU A 80 -11.11 15.51 -44.52
CA LEU A 80 -12.30 15.41 -43.68
C LEU A 80 -12.96 16.79 -43.53
N LEU A 81 -14.27 16.85 -43.68
CA LEU A 81 -15.12 17.96 -43.22
C LEU A 81 -16.29 17.39 -42.44
N THR A 82 -16.47 17.84 -41.20
CA THR A 82 -17.51 17.34 -40.30
C THR A 82 -18.02 18.45 -39.39
N LYS A 83 -19.20 18.28 -38.79
CA LYS A 83 -19.60 19.11 -37.65
C LYS A 83 -18.57 18.99 -36.53
N TYR A 84 -18.27 20.11 -35.87
CA TYR A 84 -17.30 20.17 -34.80
C TYR A 84 -17.68 19.20 -33.69
N ARG A 85 -16.69 18.42 -33.27
CA ARG A 85 -16.78 17.58 -32.09
C ARG A 85 -15.41 17.47 -31.47
N LEU A 86 -15.37 17.60 -30.14
CA LEU A 86 -14.16 17.39 -29.37
C LEU A 86 -13.53 16.03 -29.72
N ASN A 87 -12.23 16.04 -30.05
CA ASN A 87 -11.45 14.87 -30.47
C ASN A 87 -11.80 14.23 -31.83
N ALA A 88 -12.64 14.85 -32.67
CA ALA A 88 -12.91 14.30 -34.01
C ALA A 88 -11.65 14.21 -34.87
N CYS A 89 -10.84 15.28 -34.92
CA CYS A 89 -9.60 15.30 -35.70
C CYS A 89 -8.54 14.33 -35.13
N ASN A 90 -8.48 14.15 -33.79
CA ASN A 90 -7.61 13.15 -33.16
C ASN A 90 -8.01 11.72 -33.53
N PHE A 91 -9.32 11.42 -33.50
CA PHE A 91 -9.84 10.14 -33.94
C PHE A 91 -9.53 9.90 -35.42
N PHE A 92 -9.74 10.90 -36.28
CA PHE A 92 -9.38 10.84 -37.71
C PHE A 92 -7.89 10.58 -37.92
N TYR A 93 -7.03 11.29 -37.19
CA TYR A 93 -5.58 11.08 -37.20
C TYR A 93 -5.19 9.65 -36.81
N ASP A 94 -5.74 9.13 -35.73
CA ASP A 94 -5.46 7.75 -35.30
C ASP A 94 -5.97 6.73 -36.32
N MET A 95 -7.16 6.95 -36.89
CA MET A 95 -7.76 6.12 -37.94
C MET A 95 -6.82 5.92 -39.13
N ILE A 96 -6.27 7.02 -39.64
CA ILE A 96 -5.35 7.00 -40.78
C ILE A 96 -3.96 6.50 -40.37
N SER A 97 -3.36 7.07 -39.31
CA SER A 97 -1.96 6.81 -38.95
C SER A 97 -1.68 5.35 -38.53
N ARG A 98 -2.68 4.65 -37.98
CA ARG A 98 -2.49 3.31 -37.37
C ARG A 98 -3.15 2.18 -38.11
N TRP A 99 -4.28 2.43 -38.77
CA TRP A 99 -5.12 1.37 -39.30
C TRP A 99 -5.39 1.49 -40.80
N LEU A 100 -4.89 2.53 -41.47
CA LEU A 100 -4.93 2.59 -42.93
C LEU A 100 -4.17 1.42 -43.57
N LEU A 101 -2.99 1.10 -43.04
CA LEU A 101 -2.25 -0.13 -43.38
C LEU A 101 -2.42 -1.17 -42.27
N PRO A 102 -2.88 -2.40 -42.59
CA PRO A 102 -2.92 -3.48 -41.62
C PRO A 102 -1.53 -3.78 -41.05
N GLN A 103 -1.43 -3.93 -39.73
CA GLN A 103 -0.22 -4.32 -38.99
C GLN A 103 0.98 -3.36 -39.09
N LYS A 104 0.82 -2.19 -39.71
CA LYS A 104 1.90 -1.22 -39.94
C LYS A 104 1.40 0.20 -39.75
N ARG A 105 2.13 1.00 -38.98
CA ARG A 105 1.85 2.44 -38.89
C ARG A 105 2.33 3.13 -40.18
N VAL A 106 1.51 4.04 -40.70
CA VAL A 106 1.89 4.89 -41.83
C VAL A 106 2.64 6.12 -41.32
N ASN A 107 3.61 6.58 -42.10
CA ASN A 107 4.30 7.82 -41.80
C ASN A 107 3.44 8.99 -42.28
N VAL A 108 3.02 9.84 -41.34
CA VAL A 108 2.25 11.06 -41.65
C VAL A 108 3.23 12.18 -41.96
N GLU A 109 3.20 12.68 -43.19
CA GLU A 109 4.06 13.80 -43.63
C GLU A 109 3.46 15.15 -43.29
N LEU A 110 2.13 15.25 -43.37
CA LEU A 110 1.38 16.45 -43.04
C LEU A 110 0.11 16.07 -42.27
N PHE A 111 -0.17 16.83 -41.21
CA PHE A 111 -1.48 16.86 -40.58
C PHE A 111 -1.90 18.31 -40.39
N PHE A 112 -2.98 18.69 -41.06
CA PHE A 112 -3.62 19.99 -40.91
C PHE A 112 -5.02 19.77 -40.33
N ALA A 113 -5.41 20.61 -39.36
CA ALA A 113 -6.76 20.64 -38.83
C ALA A 113 -7.12 22.06 -38.42
N SER A 114 -8.35 22.49 -38.69
CA SER A 114 -8.88 23.79 -38.33
C SER A 114 -10.38 23.71 -38.08
N ASP A 115 -10.89 24.60 -37.23
CA ASP A 115 -12.32 24.74 -36.98
C ASP A 115 -12.82 26.02 -37.66
N VAL A 116 -13.91 25.91 -38.42
CA VAL A 116 -14.41 26.95 -39.31
C VAL A 116 -15.93 27.06 -39.23
N ARG A 117 -16.47 28.25 -39.46
CA ARG A 117 -17.89 28.47 -39.70
C ARG A 117 -18.13 28.86 -41.15
N LEU A 118 -19.20 28.32 -41.70
CA LEU A 118 -19.70 28.64 -43.05
C LEU A 118 -21.12 29.18 -42.94
N PRO A 119 -21.33 30.44 -42.46
CA PRO A 119 -22.65 30.94 -42.11
C PRO A 119 -23.68 30.88 -43.23
N HIS A 120 -23.26 30.89 -44.50
CA HIS A 120 -24.18 30.71 -45.62
C HIS A 120 -24.75 29.28 -45.72
N LEU A 121 -23.98 28.25 -45.35
CA LEU A 121 -24.37 26.83 -45.42
C LEU A 121 -24.82 26.22 -44.08
N THR A 122 -24.30 26.69 -42.95
CA THR A 122 -24.64 26.18 -41.62
C THR A 122 -24.26 27.17 -40.54
N ASP A 123 -25.05 27.19 -39.47
CA ASP A 123 -24.74 27.99 -38.27
C ASP A 123 -23.85 27.19 -37.28
N ASP A 124 -23.65 25.89 -37.51
CA ASP A 124 -22.80 25.02 -36.70
C ASP A 124 -21.30 25.27 -36.96
N LEU A 125 -20.49 25.17 -35.91
CA LEU A 125 -19.03 25.08 -36.05
C LEU A 125 -18.65 23.76 -36.75
N LEU A 126 -17.75 23.83 -37.72
CA LEU A 126 -17.25 22.68 -38.48
C LEU A 126 -15.78 22.45 -38.17
N SER A 127 -15.32 21.21 -38.32
CA SER A 127 -13.90 20.86 -38.32
C SER A 127 -13.50 20.38 -39.71
N VAL A 128 -12.44 20.96 -40.26
CA VAL A 128 -11.79 20.55 -41.51
C VAL A 128 -10.40 20.03 -41.22
N ALA A 129 -10.02 18.91 -41.84
CA ALA A 129 -8.70 18.32 -41.65
C ALA A 129 -8.16 17.63 -42.91
N GLU A 130 -6.84 17.60 -43.05
CA GLU A 130 -6.10 16.88 -44.08
C GLU A 130 -4.97 16.08 -43.45
N ILE A 131 -4.84 14.82 -43.85
CA ILE A 131 -3.70 13.97 -43.51
C ILE A 131 -3.03 13.52 -44.80
N VAL A 132 -1.73 13.79 -44.94
CA VAL A 132 -0.92 13.29 -46.05
C VAL A 132 0.00 12.20 -45.55
N VAL A 133 -0.05 11.03 -46.18
CA VAL A 133 0.81 9.87 -45.86
C VAL A 133 1.61 9.43 -47.06
N TYR A 134 2.83 8.96 -46.82
CA TYR A 134 3.73 8.48 -47.87
C TYR A 134 3.76 6.95 -47.95
N LEU A 135 3.41 6.42 -49.12
CA LEU A 135 3.37 4.99 -49.41
C LEU A 135 4.62 4.61 -50.22
N LYS A 136 5.51 3.84 -49.59
CA LYS A 136 6.84 3.52 -50.14
C LYS A 136 6.84 2.39 -51.18
N SER A 137 5.89 1.46 -51.08
CA SER A 137 5.89 0.23 -51.89
C SER A 137 4.56 0.02 -52.60
N ALA A 138 4.61 -0.65 -53.76
CA ALA A 138 3.40 -1.04 -54.50
C ALA A 138 2.48 -1.94 -53.67
N ALA A 139 3.04 -2.76 -52.78
CA ALA A 139 2.27 -3.58 -51.85
C ALA A 139 1.49 -2.74 -50.83
N ASP A 140 2.09 -1.66 -50.31
CA ASP A 140 1.40 -0.71 -49.42
C ASP A 140 0.23 -0.04 -50.17
N VAL A 141 0.46 0.42 -51.41
CA VAL A 141 -0.59 1.04 -52.24
C VAL A 141 -1.79 0.10 -52.44
N GLU A 142 -1.55 -1.17 -52.78
CA GLU A 142 -2.64 -2.15 -52.94
C GLU A 142 -3.32 -2.55 -51.62
N ALA A 143 -2.59 -2.53 -50.50
CA ALA A 143 -3.19 -2.75 -49.19
C ALA A 143 -4.12 -1.59 -48.81
N VAL A 144 -3.68 -0.34 -49.02
CA VAL A 144 -4.51 0.85 -48.80
C VAL A 144 -5.73 0.83 -49.71
N ARG A 145 -5.57 0.57 -51.01
CA ARG A 145 -6.70 0.54 -51.96
C ARG A 145 -7.80 -0.44 -51.53
N ARG A 146 -7.43 -1.58 -50.94
CA ARG A 146 -8.38 -2.57 -50.42
C ARG A 146 -9.05 -2.17 -49.11
N ASN A 147 -8.38 -1.39 -48.27
CA ASN A 147 -8.82 -1.08 -46.90
C ASN A 147 -9.45 0.31 -46.76
N LEU A 148 -9.18 1.23 -47.69
CA LEU A 148 -9.53 2.65 -47.60
C LEU A 148 -11.04 2.85 -47.37
N HIS A 149 -11.88 2.19 -48.16
CA HIS A 149 -13.34 2.32 -48.03
C HIS A 149 -13.88 1.87 -46.66
N ALA A 150 -13.29 0.82 -46.08
CA ALA A 150 -13.66 0.36 -44.74
C ALA A 150 -13.27 1.40 -43.67
N ILE A 151 -12.06 1.95 -43.79
CA ILE A 151 -11.56 3.00 -42.90
C ILE A 151 -12.39 4.28 -43.02
N GLU A 152 -12.76 4.70 -44.24
CA GLU A 152 -13.65 5.85 -44.47
C GLU A 152 -15.01 5.66 -43.79
N THR A 153 -15.59 4.46 -43.87
CA THR A 153 -16.87 4.14 -43.24
C THR A 153 -16.79 4.22 -41.72
N GLU A 154 -15.72 3.67 -41.14
CA GLU A 154 -15.45 3.75 -39.70
C GLU A 154 -15.19 5.20 -39.24
N ILE A 155 -14.44 5.98 -40.02
CA ILE A 155 -14.23 7.40 -39.76
C ILE A 155 -15.58 8.13 -39.76
N ARG A 156 -16.41 7.94 -40.80
CA ARG A 156 -17.74 8.55 -40.93
C ARG A 156 -18.61 8.28 -39.72
N LEU A 157 -18.66 7.03 -39.25
CA LEU A 157 -19.42 6.68 -38.04
C LEU A 157 -18.83 7.31 -36.77
N GLY A 158 -17.50 7.28 -36.63
CA GLY A 158 -16.84 7.73 -35.41
C GLY A 158 -16.75 9.25 -35.26
N VAL A 159 -16.62 10.02 -36.35
CA VAL A 159 -16.57 11.50 -36.26
C VAL A 159 -17.93 12.10 -35.89
N VAL A 160 -19.03 11.46 -36.30
CA VAL A 160 -20.40 11.87 -35.98
C VAL A 160 -20.79 11.50 -34.55
N SER A 161 -20.25 10.41 -33.99
CA SER A 161 -20.70 9.87 -32.70
C SER A 161 -19.56 9.45 -31.78
N ASN A 162 -19.53 10.04 -30.57
CA ASN A 162 -18.65 9.61 -29.48
C ASN A 162 -18.80 8.13 -29.13
N TYR A 163 -20.03 7.61 -29.20
CA TYR A 163 -20.28 6.20 -28.92
C TYR A 163 -19.61 5.30 -29.97
N HIS A 164 -19.76 5.61 -31.26
CA HIS A 164 -19.13 4.82 -32.33
C HIS A 164 -17.62 4.94 -32.33
N ALA A 165 -17.07 6.16 -32.15
CA ALA A 165 -15.63 6.34 -32.03
C ALA A 165 -15.04 5.47 -30.90
N ARG A 166 -15.66 5.50 -29.71
CA ARG A 166 -15.24 4.66 -28.58
C ARG A 166 -15.29 3.18 -28.93
N ARG A 167 -16.37 2.71 -29.55
CA ARG A 167 -16.52 1.30 -29.87
C ARG A 167 -15.52 0.81 -30.91
N ILE A 168 -15.22 1.63 -31.91
CA ILE A 168 -14.21 1.35 -32.93
C ILE A 168 -12.82 1.28 -32.28
N LEU A 169 -12.47 2.26 -31.44
CA LEU A 169 -11.18 2.29 -30.74
C LEU A 169 -11.02 1.16 -29.72
N GLU A 170 -12.11 0.74 -29.05
CA GLU A 170 -12.13 -0.44 -28.18
C GLU A 170 -11.77 -1.71 -28.97
N PHE A 171 -12.37 -1.89 -30.15
CA PHE A 171 -12.11 -3.05 -30.99
C PHE A 171 -10.71 -3.04 -31.60
N LYS A 172 -10.24 -1.87 -32.04
CA LYS A 172 -8.93 -1.70 -32.70
C LYS A 172 -7.75 -1.49 -31.74
N GLY A 173 -8.03 -1.20 -30.46
CA GLY A 173 -7.06 -0.95 -29.41
C GLY A 173 -6.56 0.50 -29.34
N LEU A 174 -6.62 1.12 -28.15
CA LEU A 174 -6.14 2.49 -27.92
C LEU A 174 -4.61 2.56 -27.73
N SER A 175 -3.97 3.67 -28.14
CA SER A 175 -2.64 4.09 -27.62
C SER A 175 -2.67 4.31 -26.12
N ASN A 176 -1.50 4.29 -25.49
CA ASN A 176 -1.36 4.81 -24.11
C ASN A 176 -1.81 6.28 -24.00
N ASP A 177 -1.48 7.12 -24.98
CA ASP A 177 -1.92 8.53 -25.01
C ASP A 177 -3.43 8.65 -25.23
N GLY A 178 -3.99 7.85 -26.15
CA GLY A 178 -5.42 7.77 -26.37
C GLY A 178 -6.17 7.33 -25.11
N LYS A 179 -5.69 6.28 -24.42
CA LYS A 179 -6.24 5.85 -23.12
C LYS A 179 -6.17 6.99 -22.09
N THR A 180 -5.06 7.74 -22.06
CA THR A 180 -4.88 8.86 -21.13
C THR A 180 -5.89 9.98 -21.40
N ALA A 181 -6.11 10.35 -22.66
CA ALA A 181 -7.12 11.33 -23.05
C ALA A 181 -8.54 10.87 -22.68
N MET A 182 -8.85 9.60 -22.90
CA MET A 182 -10.14 9.01 -22.53
C MET A 182 -10.37 8.98 -21.01
N ILE A 183 -9.31 8.69 -20.23
CA ILE A 183 -9.35 8.77 -18.76
C ILE A 183 -9.61 10.21 -18.33
N GLN A 184 -8.89 11.17 -18.90
CA GLN A 184 -9.03 12.59 -18.58
C GLN A 184 -10.43 13.11 -18.90
N GLU A 185 -11.00 12.75 -20.05
CA GLU A 185 -12.38 13.09 -20.43
C GLU A 185 -13.38 12.51 -19.41
N LYS A 186 -13.19 11.24 -19.02
CA LYS A 186 -14.06 10.58 -18.05
C LYS A 186 -13.99 11.26 -16.68
N ILE A 187 -12.79 11.59 -16.21
CA ILE A 187 -12.58 12.31 -14.95
C ILE A 187 -13.19 13.71 -15.03
N GLY A 188 -13.03 14.43 -16.15
CA GLY A 188 -13.67 15.72 -16.39
C GLY A 188 -15.20 15.64 -16.30
N SER A 189 -15.81 14.60 -16.88
CA SER A 189 -17.25 14.37 -16.78
C SER A 189 -17.72 14.10 -15.35
N LEU A 190 -16.89 13.45 -14.52
CA LEU A 190 -17.21 13.19 -13.11
C LEU A 190 -17.19 14.49 -12.28
N ILE A 191 -16.25 15.39 -12.54
CA ILE A 191 -16.21 16.70 -11.88
C ILE A 191 -17.45 17.53 -12.24
N GLN A 192 -17.88 17.49 -13.51
CA GLN A 192 -19.08 18.22 -13.95
C GLN A 192 -20.37 17.64 -13.35
N SER A 193 -20.51 16.31 -13.36
CA SER A 193 -21.73 15.63 -12.92
C SER A 193 -21.84 15.44 -11.39
N HIS A 194 -20.71 15.36 -10.69
CA HIS A 194 -20.61 15.03 -9.27
C HIS A 194 -19.63 15.97 -8.55
N SER A 195 -19.80 17.29 -8.75
CA SER A 195 -18.90 18.34 -8.24
C SER A 195 -18.74 18.40 -6.72
N LYS A 196 -19.67 17.81 -5.96
CA LYS A 196 -19.58 17.70 -4.50
C LYS A 196 -18.55 16.65 -4.05
N ASP A 197 -18.44 15.56 -4.80
CA ASP A 197 -17.60 14.42 -4.45
C ASP A 197 -16.20 14.55 -5.07
N TYR A 198 -16.13 15.16 -6.27
CA TYR A 198 -14.91 15.29 -7.06
C TYR A 198 -14.51 16.76 -7.22
N ASP A 199 -13.33 17.11 -6.69
CA ASP A 199 -12.73 18.42 -6.90
C ASP A 199 -11.65 18.36 -7.99
N ARG A 200 -11.01 19.50 -8.27
CA ARG A 200 -9.91 19.57 -9.25
C ARG A 200 -8.68 18.73 -8.84
N GLY A 201 -8.54 18.37 -7.56
CA GLY A 201 -7.44 17.56 -7.05
C GLY A 201 -7.40 16.14 -7.62
N ILE A 202 -8.53 15.63 -8.14
CA ILE A 202 -8.55 14.33 -8.83
C ILE A 202 -7.66 14.31 -10.08
N PHE A 203 -7.43 15.45 -10.76
CA PHE A 203 -6.51 15.49 -11.90
C PHE A 203 -5.05 15.31 -11.47
N SER A 204 -4.65 15.91 -10.34
CA SER A 204 -3.33 15.69 -9.76
C SER A 204 -3.15 14.21 -9.37
N GLN A 205 -4.18 13.61 -8.79
CA GLN A 205 -4.14 12.17 -8.46
C GLN A 205 -4.12 11.28 -9.70
N MET A 206 -4.86 11.63 -10.76
CA MET A 206 -4.82 10.96 -12.05
C MET A 206 -3.41 10.99 -12.63
N GLN A 207 -2.77 12.16 -12.64
CA GLN A 207 -1.41 12.33 -13.16
C GLN A 207 -0.40 11.52 -12.34
N HIS A 208 -0.45 11.63 -11.01
CA HIS A 208 0.39 10.84 -10.12
C HIS A 208 0.20 9.33 -10.38
N PHE A 209 -1.04 8.85 -10.39
CA PHE A 209 -1.35 7.45 -10.67
C PHE A 209 -0.77 6.99 -12.01
N LEU A 210 -1.00 7.75 -13.08
CA LEU A 210 -0.54 7.39 -14.42
C LEU A 210 0.99 7.42 -14.54
N VAL A 211 1.70 8.25 -13.77
CA VAL A 211 3.17 8.27 -13.76
C VAL A 211 3.74 7.13 -12.90
N SER A 212 3.10 6.78 -11.80
CA SER A 212 3.60 5.76 -10.86
C SER A 212 3.39 4.32 -11.34
N VAL A 213 2.34 4.05 -12.13
CA VAL A 213 2.05 2.68 -12.60
C VAL A 213 2.91 2.31 -13.81
N GLN A 214 3.34 1.04 -13.85
CA GLN A 214 4.13 0.50 -14.95
C GLN A 214 3.36 0.47 -16.28
N GLU A 215 4.06 0.46 -17.41
CA GLU A 215 3.40 0.40 -18.72
C GLU A 215 2.61 -0.91 -18.94
N GLY A 216 3.10 -2.02 -18.39
CA GLY A 216 2.37 -3.29 -18.34
C GLY A 216 1.00 -3.16 -17.66
N PHE A 217 0.88 -2.25 -16.69
CA PHE A 217 -0.37 -1.97 -16.00
C PHE A 217 -1.42 -1.36 -16.94
N LYS A 218 -1.02 -0.30 -17.66
CA LYS A 218 -1.89 0.47 -18.56
C LYS A 218 -2.29 -0.32 -19.80
N THR A 219 -1.39 -1.15 -20.32
CA THR A 219 -1.63 -1.93 -21.53
C THR A 219 -2.65 -3.04 -21.31
N SER A 220 -2.56 -3.75 -20.19
CA SER A 220 -3.42 -4.90 -19.87
C SER A 220 -4.84 -4.55 -19.36
N ARG A 221 -5.12 -3.27 -19.12
CA ARG A 221 -6.38 -2.78 -18.55
C ARG A 221 -7.09 -1.82 -19.49
N ASP A 222 -8.41 -1.87 -19.44
CA ASP A 222 -9.26 -0.89 -20.11
C ASP A 222 -9.25 0.47 -19.39
N TYR A 223 -9.44 1.55 -20.16
CA TYR A 223 -9.42 2.91 -19.64
C TYR A 223 -10.57 3.19 -18.66
N HIS A 224 -11.73 2.52 -18.79
CA HIS A 224 -12.82 2.61 -17.82
C HIS A 224 -12.40 2.05 -16.47
N HIS A 225 -11.69 0.92 -16.45
CA HIS A 225 -11.20 0.33 -15.21
C HIS A 225 -10.19 1.25 -14.52
N ILE A 226 -9.23 1.79 -15.29
CA ILE A 226 -8.26 2.76 -14.77
C ILE A 226 -8.96 4.01 -14.21
N SER A 227 -9.92 4.56 -14.94
CA SER A 227 -10.73 5.70 -14.47
C SER A 227 -11.47 5.39 -13.18
N ARG A 228 -12.05 4.18 -13.05
CA ARG A 228 -12.72 3.71 -11.83
C ARG A 228 -11.75 3.59 -10.66
N ILE A 229 -10.53 3.08 -10.87
CA ILE A 229 -9.50 2.99 -9.83
C ILE A 229 -9.18 4.39 -9.30
N ILE A 230 -8.83 5.32 -10.19
CA ILE A 230 -8.46 6.70 -9.83
C ILE A 230 -9.59 7.39 -9.07
N SER A 231 -10.83 7.30 -9.59
CA SER A 231 -11.99 7.93 -8.97
C SER A 231 -12.30 7.36 -7.58
N ASN A 232 -12.19 6.04 -7.41
CA ASN A 232 -12.44 5.41 -6.12
C ASN A 232 -11.31 5.67 -5.12
N LEU A 233 -10.04 5.68 -5.55
CA LEU A 233 -8.92 6.06 -4.69
C LEU A 233 -9.07 7.49 -4.19
N HIS A 234 -9.48 8.42 -5.06
CA HIS A 234 -9.76 9.81 -4.68
C HIS A 234 -10.86 9.92 -3.63
N SER A 235 -11.99 9.27 -3.90
CA SER A 235 -13.14 9.30 -2.99
C SER A 235 -12.80 8.68 -1.64
N LEU A 236 -12.05 7.57 -1.66
CA LEU A 236 -11.66 6.84 -0.47
C LEU A 236 -10.68 7.66 0.38
N ARG A 237 -9.70 8.31 -0.24
CA ARG A 237 -8.77 9.24 0.44
C ARG A 237 -9.53 10.34 1.18
N LYS A 238 -10.38 11.09 0.47
CA LYS A 238 -11.18 12.18 1.06
C LYS A 238 -12.01 11.71 2.24
N PHE A 239 -12.63 10.55 2.12
CA PHE A 239 -13.47 10.01 3.18
C PHE A 239 -12.65 9.61 4.42
N VAL A 240 -11.47 9.00 4.23
CA VAL A 240 -10.57 8.67 5.35
C VAL A 240 -10.02 9.94 6.00
N GLU A 241 -9.61 10.94 5.21
CA GLU A 241 -9.14 12.23 5.70
C GLU A 241 -10.21 12.97 6.50
N GLN A 242 -11.45 13.01 6.00
CA GLN A 242 -12.57 13.64 6.71
C GLN A 242 -12.86 12.95 8.03
N ASN A 243 -12.90 11.62 8.07
CA ASN A 243 -13.12 10.88 9.31
C ASN A 243 -11.96 11.01 10.29
N ALA A 244 -10.72 11.04 9.79
CA ALA A 244 -9.55 11.28 10.62
C ALA A 244 -9.56 12.69 11.24
N ARG A 245 -10.09 13.71 10.53
CA ARG A 245 -10.26 15.06 11.12
C ARG A 245 -11.33 15.09 12.21
N VAL A 246 -12.44 14.39 12.04
CA VAL A 246 -13.53 14.35 13.02
C VAL A 246 -13.18 13.47 14.23
N TYR A 247 -12.50 12.35 14.01
CA TYR A 247 -12.10 11.38 15.03
C TYR A 247 -10.60 11.07 14.91
N PRO A 248 -9.70 11.98 15.35
CA PRO A 248 -8.26 11.86 15.14
C PRO A 248 -7.61 10.70 15.87
N ASN A 249 -8.17 10.30 17.02
CA ASN A 249 -7.64 9.21 17.84
C ASN A 249 -8.21 7.84 17.45
N LYS A 250 -8.92 7.74 16.32
CA LYS A 250 -9.54 6.51 15.85
C LYS A 250 -8.95 6.09 14.52
N ARG A 251 -8.63 4.79 14.41
CA ARG A 251 -8.23 4.21 13.13
C ARG A 251 -9.46 3.97 12.25
N HIS A 252 -9.40 4.54 11.06
CA HIS A 252 -10.35 4.43 9.97
C HIS A 252 -9.72 3.58 8.88
N VAL A 253 -10.32 2.44 8.60
CA VAL A 253 -9.88 1.52 7.55
C VAL A 253 -11.06 1.24 6.63
N ILE A 254 -10.88 1.44 5.33
CA ILE A 254 -11.94 1.32 4.35
C ILE A 254 -11.47 0.53 3.16
N PHE A 255 -12.33 -0.38 2.70
CA PHE A 255 -12.09 -1.18 1.52
C PHE A 255 -13.15 -0.96 0.46
N LYS A 256 -12.71 -0.96 -0.81
CA LYS A 256 -13.59 -1.12 -1.97
C LYS A 256 -13.07 -2.25 -2.84
N PHE A 257 -14.00 -2.99 -3.44
CA PHE A 257 -13.71 -4.17 -4.26
C PHE A 257 -14.26 -3.95 -5.66
N LEU A 258 -13.43 -4.20 -6.67
CA LEU A 258 -13.73 -4.03 -8.08
C LEU A 258 -13.51 -5.37 -8.79
N LYS A 259 -14.59 -6.07 -9.13
CA LYS A 259 -14.49 -7.20 -10.05
C LYS A 259 -14.17 -6.68 -11.44
N THR A 260 -13.16 -7.25 -12.08
CA THR A 260 -12.75 -6.87 -13.42
C THR A 260 -12.10 -8.04 -14.14
N LYS A 261 -11.78 -7.84 -15.40
CA LYS A 261 -10.97 -8.76 -16.17
C LYS A 261 -9.79 -8.02 -16.78
N ILE A 262 -8.65 -8.69 -16.85
CA ILE A 262 -7.43 -8.14 -17.46
C ILE A 262 -7.01 -9.00 -18.64
N THR A 263 -6.41 -8.37 -19.64
CA THR A 263 -5.89 -9.05 -20.83
C THR A 263 -4.38 -8.85 -20.88
N PRO A 264 -3.58 -9.78 -20.34
CA PRO A 264 -2.12 -9.71 -20.42
C PRO A 264 -1.67 -9.69 -21.88
N LYS A 265 -0.51 -9.10 -22.17
CA LYS A 265 0.05 -9.07 -23.55
C LYS A 265 0.18 -10.51 -24.07
N GLY A 266 -0.57 -10.84 -25.14
CA GLY A 266 -0.56 -12.17 -25.78
C GLY A 266 -1.26 -13.29 -25.00
N GLY A 267 -2.00 -12.97 -23.94
CA GLY A 267 -2.70 -13.95 -23.10
C GLY A 267 -4.23 -13.93 -23.25
N SER A 268 -4.89 -14.93 -22.69
CA SER A 268 -6.34 -14.94 -22.52
C SER A 268 -6.78 -13.97 -21.41
N GLU A 269 -8.02 -13.54 -21.51
CA GLU A 269 -8.68 -12.72 -20.50
C GLU A 269 -8.72 -13.46 -19.15
N LYS A 270 -8.28 -12.81 -18.07
CA LYS A 270 -8.25 -13.37 -16.70
C LYS A 270 -9.14 -12.56 -15.77
N ALA A 271 -10.00 -13.25 -15.02
CA ALA A 271 -10.80 -12.63 -13.96
C ALA A 271 -9.92 -12.26 -12.77
N VAL A 272 -10.04 -11.03 -12.27
CA VAL A 272 -9.29 -10.54 -11.12
C VAL A 272 -10.17 -9.67 -10.22
N LEU A 273 -9.82 -9.63 -8.93
CA LEU A 273 -10.45 -8.76 -7.95
C LEU A 273 -9.49 -7.62 -7.61
N GLY A 274 -9.84 -6.41 -8.05
CA GLY A 274 -9.19 -5.18 -7.61
C GLY A 274 -9.62 -4.83 -6.19
N ILE A 275 -8.66 -4.58 -5.33
CA ILE A 275 -8.86 -4.25 -3.92
C ILE A 275 -8.25 -2.88 -3.68
N LEU A 276 -9.09 -1.94 -3.28
CA LEU A 276 -8.69 -0.60 -2.84
C LEU A 276 -8.78 -0.57 -1.33
N ALA A 277 -7.72 -0.09 -0.69
CA ALA A 277 -7.64 0.12 0.73
C ALA A 277 -7.31 1.58 1.00
N GLY A 278 -7.83 2.14 2.07
CA GLY A 278 -7.27 3.35 2.64
C GLY A 278 -7.44 3.41 4.12
N ILE A 279 -6.46 4.06 4.72
CA ILE A 279 -6.15 3.96 6.13
C ILE A 279 -5.52 5.25 6.61
N ASN A 280 -5.87 5.67 7.83
CA ASN A 280 -5.10 6.68 8.55
C ASN A 280 -4.09 6.04 9.51
N PHE A 281 -2.98 6.73 9.71
CA PHE A 281 -1.99 6.38 10.70
C PHE A 281 -2.23 7.18 11.99
N LEU A 282 -2.10 6.50 13.13
CA LEU A 282 -2.31 7.09 14.46
C LEU A 282 -1.00 7.48 15.13
N LYS A 283 0.08 6.77 14.80
CA LYS A 283 1.41 6.94 15.39
C LYS A 283 2.42 7.30 14.30
N GLU A 284 3.43 8.08 14.68
CA GLU A 284 4.59 8.31 13.82
C GLU A 284 5.26 6.97 13.52
N HIS A 285 5.60 6.72 12.24
CA HIS A 285 6.28 5.51 11.76
C HIS A 285 5.46 4.21 11.69
N GLU A 286 4.13 4.30 11.61
CA GLU A 286 3.33 3.17 11.15
C GLU A 286 3.55 2.89 9.66
N VAL A 287 3.60 1.60 9.30
CA VAL A 287 3.83 1.16 7.92
C VAL A 287 2.72 0.20 7.49
N PHE A 288 2.12 0.51 6.35
CA PHE A 288 1.17 -0.36 5.68
C PHE A 288 1.59 -0.60 4.22
N GLU A 289 1.88 -1.86 3.89
CA GLU A 289 2.37 -2.29 2.59
C GLU A 289 1.47 -3.35 1.97
N THR A 290 1.65 -3.57 0.66
CA THR A 290 0.95 -4.61 -0.10
C THR A 290 1.11 -6.00 0.53
N ALA A 291 2.27 -6.27 1.15
CA ALA A 291 2.54 -7.51 1.87
C ALA A 291 1.59 -7.73 3.06
N HIS A 292 1.18 -6.67 3.76
CA HIS A 292 0.21 -6.75 4.87
C HIS A 292 -1.17 -7.10 4.35
N LEU A 293 -1.59 -6.46 3.26
CA LEU A 293 -2.90 -6.70 2.66
C LEU A 293 -3.01 -8.12 2.08
N ILE A 294 -2.01 -8.60 1.33
CA ILE A 294 -2.05 -9.95 0.76
C ILE A 294 -2.06 -11.02 1.86
N SER A 295 -1.28 -10.85 2.93
CA SER A 295 -1.28 -11.80 4.05
C SER A 295 -2.65 -11.87 4.74
N ALA A 296 -3.33 -10.73 4.95
CA ALA A 296 -4.67 -10.71 5.53
C ALA A 296 -5.70 -11.42 4.64
N ILE A 297 -5.64 -11.19 3.32
CA ILE A 297 -6.51 -11.89 2.36
C ILE A 297 -6.25 -13.40 2.40
N GLN A 298 -4.98 -13.81 2.45
CA GLN A 298 -4.58 -15.22 2.45
C GLN A 298 -4.99 -15.99 3.72
N LYS A 299 -5.21 -15.29 4.85
CA LYS A 299 -5.83 -15.91 6.05
C LYS A 299 -7.25 -16.42 5.77
N GLY A 300 -8.02 -15.69 4.97
CA GLY A 300 -9.37 -16.10 4.56
C GLY A 300 -9.40 -16.98 3.31
N PHE A 301 -8.43 -16.78 2.41
CA PHE A 301 -8.36 -17.41 1.10
C PHE A 301 -6.91 -17.77 0.72
N PRO A 302 -6.37 -18.89 1.24
CA PRO A 302 -4.94 -19.24 1.09
C PRO A 302 -4.45 -19.39 -0.35
N GLN A 303 -5.37 -19.75 -1.25
CA GLN A 303 -5.09 -20.01 -2.66
C GLN A 303 -4.79 -18.71 -3.44
N VAL A 304 -5.22 -17.55 -2.93
CA VAL A 304 -5.24 -16.28 -3.67
C VAL A 304 -3.82 -15.75 -3.86
N LYS A 305 -3.53 -15.29 -5.09
CA LYS A 305 -2.23 -14.72 -5.46
C LYS A 305 -2.36 -13.28 -5.93
N LEU A 306 -1.36 -12.48 -5.61
CA LEU A 306 -1.18 -11.13 -6.14
C LEU A 306 -0.91 -11.20 -7.65
N VAL A 307 -1.58 -10.35 -8.43
CA VAL A 307 -1.26 -10.16 -9.84
C VAL A 307 -0.02 -9.28 -9.93
N GLU A 308 1.04 -9.79 -10.56
CA GLU A 308 2.32 -9.10 -10.67
C GLU A 308 2.18 -7.75 -11.39
N GLY A 309 2.81 -6.72 -10.84
CA GLY A 309 2.78 -5.36 -11.38
C GLY A 309 1.41 -4.67 -11.30
N SER A 310 0.45 -5.22 -10.53
CA SER A 310 -0.88 -4.61 -10.33
C SER A 310 -0.95 -3.63 -9.16
N GLN A 311 0.07 -3.59 -8.30
CA GLN A 311 0.04 -2.75 -7.11
C GLN A 311 0.29 -1.27 -7.41
N PHE A 312 -0.42 -0.42 -6.69
CA PHE A 312 -0.20 1.02 -6.62
C PHE A 312 -0.34 1.47 -5.16
N VAL A 313 0.61 2.25 -4.68
CA VAL A 313 0.62 2.75 -3.30
C VAL A 313 0.80 4.27 -3.34
N ASP A 314 -0.19 4.99 -2.85
CA ASP A 314 -0.13 6.44 -2.70
C ASP A 314 0.38 6.76 -1.29
N LYS A 315 1.68 7.07 -1.22
CA LYS A 315 2.37 7.54 -0.01
C LYS A 315 2.31 9.08 0.09
N GLY A 316 1.12 9.67 -0.03
CA GLY A 316 0.96 11.12 0.15
C GLY A 316 1.19 11.56 1.60
N GLU A 317 0.57 12.66 2.03
CA GLU A 317 0.77 13.21 3.38
C GLU A 317 0.68 12.13 4.48
N GLN A 318 1.62 12.18 5.44
CA GLN A 318 1.91 11.09 6.39
C GLN A 318 0.72 10.60 7.23
N ALA A 319 -0.42 11.31 7.23
CA ALA A 319 -1.60 10.94 7.99
C ALA A 319 -2.48 9.88 7.31
N VAL A 320 -2.52 9.81 5.97
CA VAL A 320 -3.43 8.91 5.23
C VAL A 320 -2.74 8.26 4.04
N GLN A 321 -2.89 6.94 3.95
CA GLN A 321 -2.39 6.15 2.84
C GLN A 321 -3.56 5.52 2.08
N THR A 322 -3.43 5.46 0.76
CA THR A 322 -4.32 4.64 -0.07
C THR A 322 -3.50 3.66 -0.92
N LEU A 323 -4.07 2.48 -1.13
CA LEU A 323 -3.42 1.38 -1.82
C LEU A 323 -4.42 0.70 -2.76
N TYR A 324 -3.92 0.28 -3.92
CA TYR A 324 -4.61 -0.57 -4.85
C TYR A 324 -3.76 -1.80 -5.16
N MET A 325 -4.39 -2.98 -5.25
CA MET A 325 -3.76 -4.19 -5.78
C MET A 325 -4.81 -5.09 -6.40
N GLU A 326 -4.39 -5.99 -7.29
CA GLU A 326 -5.27 -7.00 -7.87
C GLU A 326 -4.86 -8.39 -7.41
N VAL A 327 -5.86 -9.23 -7.16
CA VAL A 327 -5.65 -10.62 -6.80
C VAL A 327 -6.44 -11.55 -7.71
N ALA A 328 -5.90 -12.73 -7.94
CA ALA A 328 -6.50 -13.77 -8.77
C ALA A 328 -6.53 -15.10 -8.03
N LYS A 329 -7.54 -15.91 -8.34
CA LYS A 329 -7.55 -17.33 -7.95
C LYS A 329 -6.65 -18.13 -8.90
N PRO A 330 -5.98 -19.21 -8.44
CA PRO A 330 -5.10 -20.02 -9.28
C PRO A 330 -5.83 -20.70 -10.44
N ASP A 331 -7.11 -21.02 -10.26
CA ASP A 331 -7.98 -21.65 -11.25
C ASP A 331 -8.51 -20.65 -12.31
N GLY A 332 -8.23 -19.36 -12.15
CA GLY A 332 -8.70 -18.30 -13.04
C GLY A 332 -10.20 -17.99 -12.93
N THR A 333 -10.90 -18.57 -11.96
CA THR A 333 -12.32 -18.30 -11.73
C THR A 333 -12.54 -16.92 -11.10
N ASP A 334 -13.72 -16.35 -11.34
CA ASP A 334 -14.10 -15.09 -10.70
C ASP A 334 -14.42 -15.32 -9.20
N PHE A 335 -14.34 -14.24 -8.42
CA PHE A 335 -14.74 -14.26 -7.02
C PHE A 335 -16.27 -14.25 -6.94
N SER A 336 -16.87 -15.05 -6.05
CA SER A 336 -18.32 -15.04 -5.82
C SER A 336 -18.74 -13.78 -5.04
N LEU A 337 -20.04 -13.49 -5.02
CA LEU A 337 -20.55 -12.37 -4.20
C LEU A 337 -20.33 -12.61 -2.71
N ASP A 338 -20.52 -13.85 -2.25
CA ASP A 338 -20.33 -14.25 -0.86
C ASP A 338 -18.87 -14.12 -0.42
N GLU A 339 -17.92 -14.47 -1.30
CA GLU A 339 -16.49 -14.29 -1.03
C GLU A 339 -16.12 -12.82 -0.87
N VAL A 340 -16.61 -11.96 -1.76
CA VAL A 340 -16.40 -10.51 -1.67
C VAL A 340 -17.06 -9.93 -0.42
N GLN A 341 -18.24 -10.43 -0.05
CA GLN A 341 -18.93 -9.98 1.17
C GLN A 341 -18.18 -10.42 2.43
N LYS A 342 -17.63 -11.64 2.44
CA LYS A 342 -16.78 -12.12 3.52
C LYS A 342 -15.54 -11.24 3.68
N LEU A 343 -14.85 -10.92 2.58
CA LEU A 343 -13.71 -10.00 2.58
C LEU A 343 -14.06 -8.62 3.12
N LYS A 344 -15.21 -8.06 2.73
CA LYS A 344 -15.70 -6.75 3.23
C LYS A 344 -15.86 -6.74 4.75
N VAL A 345 -16.33 -7.83 5.33
CA VAL A 345 -16.57 -7.93 6.77
C VAL A 345 -15.28 -8.20 7.54
N THR A 346 -14.41 -9.09 7.05
CA THR A 346 -13.25 -9.57 7.82
C THR A 346 -12.00 -8.70 7.68
N LEU A 347 -11.76 -8.11 6.49
CA LEU A 347 -10.51 -7.37 6.23
C LEU A 347 -10.30 -6.13 7.11
N PRO A 348 -11.32 -5.29 7.40
CA PRO A 348 -11.15 -4.13 8.27
C PRO A 348 -10.53 -4.47 9.63
N ASP A 349 -11.00 -5.54 10.27
CA ASP A 349 -10.51 -5.92 11.60
C ASP A 349 -9.17 -6.66 11.53
N GLN A 350 -8.95 -7.46 10.49
CA GLN A 350 -7.65 -8.09 10.28
C GLN A 350 -6.55 -7.04 10.09
N ILE A 351 -6.74 -6.06 9.21
CA ILE A 351 -5.69 -5.06 8.92
C ILE A 351 -5.32 -4.21 10.13
N LYS A 352 -6.26 -3.87 11.01
CA LYS A 352 -5.94 -3.15 12.26
C LYS A 352 -4.86 -3.85 13.10
N GLY A 353 -4.78 -5.18 13.04
CA GLY A 353 -3.77 -5.97 13.75
C GLY A 353 -2.47 -6.23 12.98
N HIS A 354 -2.37 -5.86 11.69
CA HIS A 354 -1.19 -6.13 10.83
C HIS A 354 -0.44 -4.86 10.42
N ILE A 355 -0.75 -3.71 11.03
CA ILE A 355 -0.01 -2.48 10.79
C ILE A 355 1.26 -2.55 11.63
N GLU A 356 2.40 -2.54 10.95
CA GLU A 356 3.70 -2.62 11.60
C GLU A 356 4.05 -1.23 12.15
N GLN A 357 4.40 -1.17 13.42
CA GLN A 357 5.01 0.03 13.99
C GLN A 357 6.52 -0.15 13.91
N LEU A 358 7.19 0.64 13.06
CA LEU A 358 8.64 0.64 13.04
C LEU A 358 9.15 1.22 14.36
N THR A 359 9.62 0.35 15.26
CA THR A 359 10.34 0.81 16.46
C THR A 359 11.68 1.39 16.01
N HIS A 360 11.94 2.66 16.34
CA HIS A 360 13.29 3.22 16.21
C HIS A 360 14.29 2.31 16.93
N PRO A 361 15.46 2.04 16.36
CA PRO A 361 16.50 1.33 17.08
C PRO A 361 16.81 2.11 18.36
N ILE A 362 16.51 1.53 19.51
CA ILE A 362 16.84 2.11 20.81
C ILE A 362 18.36 2.08 20.92
N PHE A 363 19.01 3.20 20.64
CA PHE A 363 20.45 3.35 20.85
C PHE A 363 20.69 3.57 22.34
N MET A 364 20.54 2.52 23.15
CA MET A 364 21.06 2.52 24.51
C MET A 364 22.54 2.11 24.46
N PRO A 365 23.50 3.03 24.71
CA PRO A 365 24.89 2.63 24.89
C PRO A 365 24.95 1.62 26.03
N ARG A 366 25.68 0.52 25.81
CA ARG A 366 25.79 -0.58 26.77
C ARG A 366 26.20 -0.05 28.13
N ASN A 367 25.49 -0.48 29.16
CA ASN A 367 25.89 -0.19 30.53
C ASN A 367 27.11 -1.07 30.88
N GLU A 368 28.30 -0.52 30.68
CA GLU A 368 29.58 -1.15 31.00
C GLU A 368 29.66 -1.63 32.46
N GLU A 369 29.03 -0.89 33.38
CA GLU A 369 28.95 -1.29 34.78
C GLU A 369 28.12 -2.57 34.97
N GLU A 370 27.04 -2.72 34.21
CA GLU A 370 26.20 -3.92 34.24
C GLU A 370 26.96 -5.14 33.71
N VAL A 371 27.70 -4.98 32.60
CA VAL A 371 28.55 -6.04 32.05
C VAL A 371 29.59 -6.48 33.09
N LEU A 372 30.28 -5.52 33.73
CA LEU A 372 31.25 -5.82 34.79
C LEU A 372 30.60 -6.45 36.02
N ARG A 373 29.42 -5.97 36.45
CA ARG A 373 28.65 -6.52 37.56
C ARG A 373 28.27 -7.98 37.29
N ASN A 374 27.81 -8.28 36.08
CA ASN A 374 27.48 -9.64 35.64
C ASN A 374 28.70 -10.54 35.61
N ILE A 375 29.84 -10.07 35.06
CA ILE A 375 31.11 -10.83 35.09
C ILE A 375 31.53 -11.14 36.54
N MET A 376 31.44 -10.16 37.44
CA MET A 376 31.76 -10.36 38.86
C MET A 376 30.79 -11.34 39.54
N ALA A 377 29.49 -11.25 39.22
CA ALA A 377 28.48 -12.17 39.73
C ALA A 377 28.77 -13.61 39.29
N LEU A 378 29.04 -13.84 38.00
CA LEU A 378 29.43 -15.15 37.48
C LEU A 378 30.73 -15.64 38.11
N SER A 379 31.73 -14.76 38.31
CA SER A 379 33.02 -15.14 38.89
C SER A 379 32.90 -15.64 40.33
N ARG A 380 31.95 -15.11 41.10
CA ARG A 380 31.65 -15.60 42.47
C ARG A 380 30.96 -16.96 42.50
N GLN A 381 30.30 -17.36 41.40
CA GLN A 381 29.62 -18.67 41.28
C GLN A 381 30.60 -19.79 40.95
N ILE A 382 31.64 -19.53 40.16
CA ILE A 382 32.68 -20.51 39.84
C ILE A 382 33.71 -20.57 40.98
N ARG A 383 33.68 -21.64 41.79
CA ARG A 383 34.55 -21.84 42.95
C ARG A 383 35.54 -22.99 42.77
N TYR A 384 35.22 -23.97 41.93
CA TYR A 384 36.02 -25.16 41.70
C TYR A 384 36.46 -25.28 40.24
N VAL A 385 37.54 -26.04 40.00
CA VAL A 385 38.10 -26.24 38.65
C VAL A 385 37.14 -27.03 37.75
N GLY A 386 36.33 -27.91 38.34
CA GLY A 386 35.32 -28.71 37.61
C GLY A 386 33.95 -28.05 37.50
N ASP A 387 33.79 -26.78 37.90
CA ASP A 387 32.52 -26.08 37.73
C ASP A 387 32.24 -25.85 36.25
N LEU A 388 30.96 -26.00 35.87
CA LEU A 388 30.52 -25.76 34.49
C LEU A 388 30.74 -24.29 34.09
N PRO A 389 30.98 -24.01 32.80
CA PRO A 389 30.92 -22.65 32.29
C PRO A 389 29.57 -22.01 32.61
N HIS A 390 29.58 -20.75 33.05
CA HIS A 390 28.36 -19.99 33.32
C HIS A 390 28.10 -18.99 32.19
N LEU A 391 26.85 -18.85 31.80
CA LEU A 391 26.42 -18.05 30.65
C LEU A 391 25.29 -17.10 31.04
N ILE A 392 25.37 -15.86 30.56
CA ILE A 392 24.26 -14.91 30.50
C ILE A 392 24.04 -14.55 29.04
N ILE A 393 22.80 -14.69 28.56
CA ILE A 393 22.38 -14.26 27.23
C ILE A 393 21.35 -13.16 27.42
N SER A 394 21.61 -12.00 26.81
CA SER A 394 20.75 -10.81 26.85
C SER A 394 20.45 -10.36 25.43
N PHE A 395 19.20 -10.00 25.15
CA PHE A 395 18.81 -9.36 23.90
C PHE A 395 19.30 -7.90 23.92
N ASP A 396 19.92 -7.45 22.83
CA ASP A 396 20.40 -6.07 22.69
C ASP A 396 19.40 -5.22 21.90
N GLU A 397 19.24 -5.55 20.62
CA GLU A 397 18.54 -4.73 19.63
C GLU A 397 18.14 -5.59 18.43
N GLN A 398 17.19 -5.10 17.63
CA GLN A 398 16.90 -5.60 16.30
C GLN A 398 17.40 -4.59 15.27
N LYS A 399 18.17 -5.04 14.27
CA LYS A 399 18.60 -4.21 13.14
C LYS A 399 18.17 -4.86 11.85
N GLY A 400 17.22 -4.22 11.16
CA GLY A 400 16.61 -4.79 9.96
C GLY A 400 16.01 -6.17 10.25
N THR A 401 16.50 -7.18 9.54
CA THR A 401 16.05 -8.57 9.67
C THR A 401 16.82 -9.37 10.72
N ASP A 402 17.73 -8.78 11.49
CA ASP A 402 18.60 -9.51 12.42
C ASP A 402 18.34 -9.14 13.89
N LEU A 403 18.32 -10.16 14.74
CA LEU A 403 18.19 -10.04 16.20
C LEU A 403 19.57 -10.14 16.83
N TYR A 404 20.01 -9.09 17.53
CA TYR A 404 21.34 -9.06 18.16
C TYR A 404 21.25 -9.44 19.64
N PHE A 405 22.20 -10.25 20.08
CA PHE A 405 22.33 -10.69 21.47
C PHE A 405 23.75 -10.45 21.99
N SER A 406 23.83 -10.05 23.26
CA SER A 406 25.05 -10.07 24.06
C SER A 406 25.15 -11.36 24.84
N VAL A 407 26.33 -11.95 24.80
CA VAL A 407 26.63 -13.18 25.51
C VAL A 407 27.83 -12.94 26.43
N ILE A 408 27.61 -13.10 27.74
CA ILE A 408 28.68 -13.08 28.75
C ILE A 408 28.90 -14.53 29.20
N LEU A 409 30.04 -15.10 28.81
CA LEU A 409 30.46 -16.44 29.21
C LEU A 409 31.61 -16.34 30.20
N LEU A 410 31.56 -17.13 31.27
CA LEU A 410 32.66 -17.34 32.18
C LEU A 410 33.03 -18.82 32.26
N ARG A 411 34.31 -19.15 32.10
CA ARG A 411 34.82 -20.52 32.25
C ARG A 411 36.18 -20.56 32.94
N VAL A 412 36.56 -21.74 33.42
CA VAL A 412 37.90 -22.01 33.93
C VAL A 412 38.76 -22.50 32.77
N ILE A 413 39.93 -21.91 32.57
CA ILE A 413 40.89 -22.33 31.55
C ILE A 413 42.22 -22.80 32.17
N SER A 414 42.78 -23.86 31.59
CA SER A 414 44.17 -24.29 31.84
C SER A 414 45.16 -23.57 30.92
N GLN A 415 46.46 -23.66 31.21
CA GLN A 415 47.50 -22.95 30.44
C GLN A 415 47.58 -23.33 28.96
N ASN A 416 47.06 -24.50 28.58
CA ASN A 416 47.15 -25.04 27.22
C ASN A 416 45.78 -25.07 26.51
N GLU A 417 44.72 -24.54 27.12
CA GLU A 417 43.41 -24.51 26.49
C GLU A 417 43.25 -23.31 25.54
N VAL A 418 42.66 -23.60 24.38
CA VAL A 418 42.34 -22.63 23.34
C VAL A 418 41.27 -21.63 23.77
N GLY A 419 41.36 -20.42 23.23
CA GLY A 419 40.42 -19.35 23.50
C GLY A 419 39.01 -19.65 22.97
N LEU A 420 38.00 -18.91 23.45
CA LEU A 420 36.61 -19.14 23.04
C LEU A 420 36.42 -18.89 21.53
N GLU A 421 37.06 -17.86 20.98
CA GLU A 421 36.98 -17.54 19.55
C GLU A 421 37.49 -18.69 18.67
N GLU A 422 38.60 -19.32 19.06
CA GLU A 422 39.19 -20.46 18.34
C GLU A 422 38.26 -21.67 18.37
N LEU A 423 37.54 -21.90 19.48
CA LEU A 423 36.55 -22.97 19.57
C LEU A 423 35.35 -22.74 18.65
N PHE A 424 34.84 -21.51 18.57
CA PHE A 424 33.75 -21.16 17.65
C PHE A 424 34.17 -21.34 16.18
N ARG A 425 35.43 -21.01 15.86
CA ARG A 425 36.00 -21.19 14.52
C ARG A 425 36.20 -22.67 14.18
N ALA A 426 36.78 -23.44 15.10
CA ALA A 426 37.10 -24.85 14.89
C ALA A 426 35.84 -25.74 14.74
N LYS A 427 34.77 -25.42 15.49
CA LYS A 427 33.52 -26.23 15.50
C LYS A 427 32.45 -25.76 14.51
N GLN A 428 32.79 -24.83 13.60
CA GLN A 428 31.91 -24.24 12.59
C GLN A 428 30.55 -23.85 13.18
N SER A 429 30.54 -22.77 13.96
CA SER A 429 29.32 -22.35 14.63
C SER A 429 28.24 -21.89 13.66
N SER A 430 26.98 -22.25 13.94
CA SER A 430 25.80 -21.74 13.22
C SER A 430 25.51 -20.28 13.55
N ILE A 431 26.02 -19.77 14.68
CA ILE A 431 25.87 -18.38 15.10
C ILE A 431 27.20 -17.63 14.90
N LYS A 432 27.11 -16.37 14.46
CA LYS A 432 28.32 -15.57 14.24
C LYS A 432 28.90 -15.13 15.59
N TYR A 433 30.18 -15.40 15.82
CA TYR A 433 30.92 -14.89 16.97
C TYR A 433 31.55 -13.54 16.63
N ILE A 434 31.11 -12.48 17.32
CA ILE A 434 31.66 -11.13 17.17
C ILE A 434 32.31 -10.76 18.52
N PRO A 435 33.65 -10.82 18.64
CA PRO A 435 34.32 -10.55 19.92
C PRO A 435 34.07 -9.10 20.37
N ASP A 436 33.77 -8.93 21.66
CA ASP A 436 33.77 -7.63 22.33
C ASP A 436 34.99 -7.55 23.25
N ARG A 437 35.08 -8.44 24.24
CA ARG A 437 36.21 -8.47 25.18
C ARG A 437 36.48 -9.86 25.74
N VAL A 438 37.74 -10.10 26.08
CA VAL A 438 38.18 -11.27 26.85
C VAL A 438 39.01 -10.78 28.03
N ARG A 439 38.67 -11.22 29.26
CA ARG A 439 39.35 -10.79 30.48
C ARG A 439 39.57 -11.96 31.43
N ARG A 440 40.72 -11.99 32.10
CA ARG A 440 40.99 -12.92 33.19
C ARG A 440 40.50 -12.33 34.51
N VAL A 441 39.59 -13.02 35.21
CA VAL A 441 38.89 -12.50 36.41
C VAL A 441 39.14 -13.33 37.67
N GLY A 442 40.43 -13.56 37.94
CA GLY A 442 40.92 -14.30 39.09
C GLY A 442 41.52 -15.66 38.71
N GLN A 443 42.03 -16.36 39.72
CA GLN A 443 42.66 -17.67 39.57
C GLN A 443 42.14 -18.65 40.62
N LEU A 444 42.00 -19.92 40.23
CA LEU A 444 41.72 -21.04 41.11
C LEU A 444 42.98 -21.86 41.31
N ARG A 445 43.29 -22.19 42.57
CA ARG A 445 44.46 -22.99 42.97
C ARG A 445 45.79 -22.49 42.38
N LYS A 446 45.91 -21.17 42.12
CA LYS A 446 47.07 -20.50 41.52
C LYS A 446 47.52 -21.02 40.14
N ARG A 447 46.75 -21.92 39.49
CA ARG A 447 47.11 -22.54 38.20
C ARG A 447 46.06 -22.32 37.12
N TYR A 448 44.79 -22.28 37.49
CA TYR A 448 43.68 -22.19 36.54
C TYR A 448 43.12 -20.78 36.52
N ALA A 449 43.05 -20.13 35.36
CA ALA A 449 42.51 -18.79 35.25
C ALA A 449 41.01 -18.83 34.97
N LYS A 450 40.25 -17.87 35.50
CA LYS A 450 38.87 -17.64 35.09
C LYS A 450 38.86 -16.73 33.87
N GLU A 451 38.41 -17.22 32.74
CA GLU A 451 38.25 -16.45 31.50
C GLU A 451 36.80 -15.96 31.40
N ALA A 452 36.62 -14.64 31.38
CA ALA A 452 35.37 -13.96 31.08
C ALA A 452 35.41 -13.46 29.64
N THR A 453 34.49 -13.92 28.82
CA THR A 453 34.36 -13.54 27.42
C THR A 453 33.00 -12.89 27.20
N VAL A 454 33.01 -11.67 26.67
CA VAL A 454 31.81 -11.00 26.17
C VAL A 454 31.91 -10.99 24.66
N PHE A 455 30.85 -11.43 24.00
CA PHE A 455 30.75 -11.40 22.55
C PHE A 455 29.32 -11.12 22.12
N ARG A 456 29.19 -10.65 20.88
CA ARG A 456 27.90 -10.49 20.22
C ARG A 456 27.66 -11.63 19.26
N THR A 457 26.38 -11.90 19.07
CA THR A 457 25.92 -12.77 18.00
C THR A 457 24.61 -12.24 17.44
N TYR A 458 24.20 -12.71 16.27
CA TYR A 458 22.92 -12.37 15.70
C TYR A 458 22.22 -13.59 15.08
N LEU A 459 20.90 -13.51 15.02
CA LEU A 459 20.03 -14.52 14.43
C LEU A 459 19.07 -13.87 13.42
N PRO A 460 18.76 -14.51 12.28
CA PRO A 460 17.75 -14.03 11.35
C PRO A 460 16.36 -14.00 12.01
N SER A 461 15.74 -12.84 12.13
CA SER A 461 14.43 -12.64 12.78
C SER A 461 13.31 -13.51 12.19
N ILE A 462 13.35 -13.78 10.88
CA ILE A 462 12.31 -14.51 10.15
C ILE A 462 12.05 -15.93 10.70
N GLU A 463 13.08 -16.57 11.24
CA GLU A 463 12.98 -17.93 11.81
C GLU A 463 12.28 -17.94 13.18
N TYR A 464 12.15 -16.78 13.80
CA TYR A 464 11.63 -16.58 15.15
C TYR A 464 10.37 -15.71 15.16
N LEU A 465 9.77 -15.44 14.01
CA LEU A 465 8.47 -14.76 13.92
C LEU A 465 7.34 -15.69 14.36
N ARG A 466 6.43 -15.15 15.17
CA ARG A 466 5.15 -15.76 15.52
C ARG A 466 4.11 -15.49 14.42
N GLU A 467 2.93 -16.11 14.53
CA GLU A 467 1.83 -15.94 13.55
C GLU A 467 1.32 -14.49 13.43
N ASP A 468 1.54 -13.67 14.45
CA ASP A 468 1.23 -12.24 14.51
C ASP A 468 2.41 -11.35 14.08
N ARG A 469 3.50 -11.94 13.58
CA ARG A 469 4.78 -11.29 13.26
C ARG A 469 5.50 -10.65 14.44
N SER A 470 5.10 -10.93 15.68
CA SER A 470 5.94 -10.61 16.83
C SER A 470 7.13 -11.57 16.90
N ILE A 471 8.23 -11.14 17.53
CA ILE A 471 9.47 -11.93 17.61
C ILE A 471 9.48 -12.77 18.89
N ASP A 472 9.69 -14.08 18.74
CA ASP A 472 9.91 -14.99 19.85
C ASP A 472 11.39 -14.96 20.31
N LEU A 473 11.69 -13.99 21.18
CA LEU A 473 13.01 -13.85 21.78
C LEU A 473 13.44 -15.06 22.61
N TYR A 474 12.50 -15.85 23.14
CA TYR A 474 12.82 -17.04 23.92
C TYR A 474 13.37 -18.15 23.02
N ARG A 475 12.69 -18.41 21.90
CA ARG A 475 13.15 -19.37 20.89
C ARG A 475 14.52 -18.96 20.32
N ALA A 476 14.70 -17.68 20.03
CA ALA A 476 15.98 -17.13 19.56
C ALA A 476 17.09 -17.32 20.60
N ARG A 477 16.83 -16.97 21.87
CA ARG A 477 17.77 -17.17 22.98
C ARG A 477 18.13 -18.65 23.19
N LYS A 478 17.15 -19.54 23.08
CA LYS A 478 17.36 -20.99 23.21
C LYS A 478 18.29 -21.51 22.11
N ALA A 479 18.14 -21.06 20.87
CA ALA A 479 19.05 -21.43 19.78
C ALA A 479 20.50 -21.03 20.08
N ILE A 480 20.73 -19.85 20.67
CA ILE A 480 22.06 -19.42 21.12
C ILE A 480 22.59 -20.33 22.23
N LEU A 481 21.76 -20.65 23.24
CA LEU A 481 22.16 -21.53 24.34
C LEU A 481 22.52 -22.94 23.85
N ASP A 482 21.71 -23.50 22.96
CA ASP A 482 21.91 -24.83 22.38
C ASP A 482 23.23 -24.88 21.58
N GLU A 483 23.51 -23.83 20.82
CA GLU A 483 24.75 -23.72 20.03
C GLU A 483 25.99 -23.53 20.91
N VAL A 484 25.92 -22.67 21.93
CA VAL A 484 27.02 -22.52 22.92
C VAL A 484 27.26 -23.84 23.65
N SER A 485 26.19 -24.58 23.98
CA SER A 485 26.27 -25.90 24.62
C SER A 485 26.89 -26.96 23.69
N ARG A 486 26.61 -26.90 22.38
CA ARG A 486 27.24 -27.77 21.38
C ARG A 486 28.76 -27.53 21.32
N ILE A 487 29.19 -26.28 21.44
CA ILE A 487 30.60 -25.88 21.35
C ILE A 487 31.36 -26.23 22.64
N LEU A 488 30.82 -25.91 23.81
CA LEU A 488 31.52 -26.03 25.10
C LEU A 488 31.14 -27.27 25.91
N GLY A 489 30.13 -28.02 25.49
CA GLY A 489 29.50 -29.04 26.31
C GLY A 489 28.48 -28.43 27.27
N LYS A 490 28.22 -29.10 28.40
CA LYS A 490 27.23 -28.61 29.38
C LYS A 490 27.63 -27.25 29.94
N VAL A 491 26.77 -26.25 29.73
CA VAL A 491 26.91 -24.90 30.32
C VAL A 491 25.75 -24.62 31.27
N ARG A 492 26.00 -23.81 32.30
CA ARG A 492 24.97 -23.32 33.20
C ARG A 492 24.43 -21.98 32.72
N ASP A 493 23.15 -21.97 32.41
CA ASP A 493 22.42 -20.75 32.08
C ASP A 493 22.05 -19.99 33.37
N TYR A 494 22.74 -18.88 33.66
CA TYR A 494 22.59 -18.14 34.91
C TYR A 494 21.26 -17.39 34.99
N ASN A 495 20.83 -16.74 33.90
CA ASN A 495 19.54 -16.04 33.85
C ASN A 495 18.39 -16.94 33.33
N GLY A 496 18.69 -18.13 32.81
CA GLY A 496 17.71 -19.08 32.31
C GLY A 496 16.71 -19.57 33.34
N GLY A 497 17.12 -19.76 34.60
CA GLY A 497 16.20 -20.23 35.65
C GLY A 497 15.06 -19.25 35.96
N MET A 498 15.34 -17.94 35.95
CA MET A 498 14.29 -16.92 36.11
C MET A 498 13.37 -16.88 34.90
N ILE A 499 13.94 -16.92 33.69
CA ILE A 499 13.18 -16.92 32.44
C ILE A 499 12.28 -18.16 32.36
N PHE A 500 12.79 -19.33 32.74
CA PHE A 500 12.03 -20.57 32.78
C PHE A 500 10.82 -20.46 33.71
N LYS A 501 11.01 -19.94 34.93
CA LYS A 501 9.91 -19.72 35.89
C LYS A 501 8.88 -18.70 35.38
N LEU A 502 9.31 -17.66 34.68
CA LEU A 502 8.40 -16.70 34.04
C LEU A 502 7.56 -17.40 32.96
N THR A 503 8.17 -18.22 32.12
CA THR A 503 7.47 -18.99 31.09
C THR A 503 6.50 -20.00 31.70
N GLU A 504 6.90 -20.71 32.75
CA GLU A 504 6.04 -21.63 33.49
C GLU A 504 4.81 -20.90 34.06
N SER A 505 5.02 -19.74 34.69
CA SER A 505 3.94 -18.92 35.24
C SER A 505 2.98 -18.40 34.16
N LEU A 506 3.51 -17.96 33.01
CA LEU A 506 2.72 -17.52 31.87
C LEU A 506 1.93 -18.69 31.24
N ASN A 507 2.54 -19.86 31.10
CA ASN A 507 1.88 -21.04 30.54
C ASN A 507 0.76 -21.53 31.46
N ALA A 508 1.00 -21.60 32.77
CA ALA A 508 -0.03 -21.91 33.76
C ALA A 508 -1.19 -20.92 33.69
N LEU A 509 -0.90 -19.62 33.50
CA LEU A 509 -1.93 -18.60 33.29
C LEU A 509 -2.71 -18.84 31.99
N LYS A 510 -2.04 -19.12 30.86
CA LYS A 510 -2.67 -19.46 29.57
C LYS A 510 -3.59 -20.69 29.69
N GLU A 511 -3.10 -21.75 30.30
CA GLU A 511 -3.87 -22.99 30.54
C GLU A 511 -5.12 -22.73 31.38
N SER A 512 -5.06 -21.83 32.37
CA SER A 512 -6.19 -21.49 33.23
C SER A 512 -7.39 -20.84 32.50
N PHE A 513 -7.17 -20.35 31.27
CA PHE A 513 -8.19 -19.76 30.39
C PHE A 513 -8.54 -20.65 29.18
N GLY A 514 -7.74 -21.67 28.85
CA GLY A 514 -7.91 -22.46 27.63
C GLY A 514 -7.93 -21.58 26.37
N HIS A 515 -8.88 -21.82 25.46
CA HIS A 515 -9.04 -21.06 24.20
C HIS A 515 -9.98 -19.85 24.30
N SER A 516 -10.37 -19.44 25.51
CA SER A 516 -11.42 -18.43 25.70
C SER A 516 -10.94 -16.97 25.62
N VAL A 517 -9.62 -16.76 25.53
CA VAL A 517 -8.97 -15.44 25.59
C VAL A 517 -7.93 -15.33 24.49
N ASP A 518 -7.76 -14.12 23.95
CA ASP A 518 -6.64 -13.80 23.06
C ASP A 518 -5.28 -14.02 23.77
N PRO A 519 -4.47 -15.00 23.33
CA PRO A 519 -3.20 -15.33 23.98
C PRO A 519 -2.20 -14.17 23.92
N ILE A 520 -2.28 -13.29 22.92
CA ILE A 520 -1.37 -12.15 22.77
C ILE A 520 -1.69 -11.09 23.82
N LEU A 521 -2.98 -10.77 24.00
CA LEU A 521 -3.40 -9.82 25.02
C LEU A 521 -3.03 -10.29 26.43
N LEU A 522 -3.21 -11.58 26.71
CA LEU A 522 -2.84 -12.18 28.00
C LEU A 522 -1.33 -12.07 28.26
N GLU A 523 -0.50 -12.30 27.23
CA GLU A 523 0.95 -12.17 27.31
C GLU A 523 1.38 -10.72 27.51
N LYS A 524 0.77 -9.77 26.78
CA LYS A 524 1.00 -8.33 26.99
C LYS A 524 0.67 -7.90 28.42
N PHE A 525 -0.47 -8.37 28.95
CA PHE A 525 -0.84 -8.14 30.34
C PHE A 525 0.23 -8.68 31.30
N PHE A 526 0.65 -9.94 31.14
CA PHE A 526 1.64 -10.56 32.02
C PHE A 526 2.98 -9.80 32.03
N TYR A 527 3.46 -9.38 30.87
CA TYR A 527 4.69 -8.59 30.77
C TYR A 527 4.55 -7.13 31.16
N SER A 528 3.33 -6.61 31.30
CA SER A 528 3.07 -5.26 31.82
C SER A 528 3.09 -5.16 33.35
N ILE A 529 3.16 -6.30 34.05
CA ILE A 529 3.16 -6.37 35.51
C ILE A 529 4.45 -5.80 36.10
N VAL A 530 4.30 -4.94 37.12
CA VAL A 530 5.38 -4.32 37.88
C VAL A 530 5.09 -4.51 39.38
N PRO A 531 6.09 -4.91 40.20
CA PRO A 531 7.49 -5.16 39.84
C PRO A 531 7.70 -6.51 39.12
N ILE A 532 8.81 -6.66 38.37
CA ILE A 532 9.05 -7.81 37.47
C ILE A 532 9.13 -9.15 38.20
N GLU A 533 9.61 -9.13 39.44
CA GLU A 533 9.75 -10.29 40.33
C GLU A 533 8.40 -10.93 40.64
N MET A 534 7.32 -10.15 40.61
CA MET A 534 5.97 -10.63 40.89
C MET A 534 5.40 -11.47 39.76
N ARG A 535 5.97 -11.38 38.54
CA ARG A 535 5.54 -12.21 37.40
C ARG A 535 5.81 -13.70 37.61
N SER A 536 6.89 -14.05 38.32
CA SER A 536 7.25 -15.43 38.64
C SER A 536 6.92 -15.84 40.07
N SER A 537 6.58 -14.89 40.94
CA SER A 537 6.29 -15.14 42.35
C SER A 537 4.78 -15.28 42.64
N LEU A 538 3.93 -14.70 41.80
CA LEU A 538 2.48 -14.77 41.98
C LEU A 538 1.91 -16.12 41.54
N GLU A 539 0.96 -16.61 42.32
CA GLU A 539 0.13 -17.77 41.96
C GLU A 539 -0.75 -17.45 40.74
N THR A 540 -1.17 -18.50 40.02
CA THR A 540 -2.01 -18.38 38.82
C THR A 540 -3.36 -17.72 39.08
N GLU A 541 -4.00 -18.01 40.22
CA GLU A 541 -5.34 -17.51 40.54
C GLU A 541 -5.42 -15.97 40.68
N PRO A 542 -4.55 -15.28 41.44
CA PRO A 542 -4.58 -13.82 41.48
C PRO A 542 -4.28 -13.16 40.13
N LEU A 543 -3.38 -13.72 39.32
CA LEU A 543 -3.15 -13.23 37.96
C LEU A 543 -4.40 -13.37 37.09
N LYS A 544 -5.10 -14.50 37.20
CA LYS A 544 -6.36 -14.77 36.50
C LYS A 544 -7.45 -13.77 36.89
N GLN A 545 -7.64 -13.52 38.19
CA GLN A 545 -8.66 -12.58 38.67
C GLN A 545 -8.37 -11.14 38.25
N CYS A 546 -7.10 -10.74 38.27
CA CYS A 546 -6.67 -9.43 37.79
C CYS A 546 -6.93 -9.25 36.30
N PHE A 547 -6.58 -10.24 35.49
CA PHE A 547 -6.83 -10.21 34.05
C PHE A 547 -8.33 -10.19 33.73
N LEU A 548 -9.17 -10.95 34.45
CA LEU A 548 -10.63 -10.90 34.29
C LEU A 548 -11.20 -9.52 34.64
N THR A 549 -10.66 -8.87 35.68
CA THR A 549 -11.04 -7.51 36.07
C THR A 549 -10.70 -6.51 34.95
N LEU A 550 -9.52 -6.65 34.34
CA LEU A 550 -9.12 -5.88 33.16
C LEU A 550 -10.06 -6.13 31.97
N MET A 551 -10.39 -7.39 31.65
CA MET A 551 -11.32 -7.72 30.57
C MET A 551 -12.72 -7.11 30.80
N HIS A 552 -13.18 -7.04 32.05
CA HIS A 552 -14.43 -6.37 32.37
C HIS A 552 -14.34 -4.85 32.20
N ALA A 553 -13.21 -4.24 32.58
CA ALA A 553 -12.96 -2.82 32.37
C ALA A 553 -12.96 -2.46 30.88
N ILE A 554 -12.34 -3.28 30.04
CA ILE A 554 -12.32 -3.10 28.57
C ILE A 554 -13.73 -3.18 27.99
N ARG A 555 -14.54 -4.16 28.42
CA ARG A 555 -15.91 -4.33 27.90
C ARG A 555 -16.86 -3.20 28.27
N THR A 556 -16.67 -2.60 29.44
CA THR A 556 -17.55 -1.57 29.99
C THR A 556 -17.00 -0.16 29.83
N ASP A 557 -15.75 -0.03 29.36
CA ASP A 557 -14.96 1.22 29.31
C ASP A 557 -15.04 2.03 30.62
N SER A 558 -14.94 1.34 31.75
CA SER A 558 -15.14 1.92 33.08
C SER A 558 -14.21 1.30 34.13
N ILE A 559 -14.14 1.92 35.31
CA ILE A 559 -13.39 1.38 36.43
C ILE A 559 -14.06 0.10 36.92
N GLN A 560 -13.29 -0.99 36.92
CA GLN A 560 -13.72 -2.27 37.47
C GLN A 560 -12.84 -2.65 38.63
N HIS A 561 -13.46 -3.22 39.65
CA HIS A 561 -12.76 -3.72 40.82
C HIS A 561 -13.38 -5.00 41.34
N LYS A 562 -12.55 -5.80 42.00
CA LYS A 562 -12.96 -7.01 42.71
C LYS A 562 -12.20 -7.09 44.02
N MET A 563 -12.86 -7.57 45.07
CA MET A 563 -12.25 -7.71 46.38
C MET A 563 -12.49 -9.13 46.90
N ASP A 564 -11.45 -9.74 47.45
CA ASP A 564 -11.52 -11.00 48.20
C ASP A 564 -10.92 -10.83 49.59
N ALA A 565 -10.90 -11.91 50.39
CA ALA A 565 -10.46 -11.86 51.79
C ALA A 565 -9.01 -11.38 51.99
N LYS A 566 -8.16 -11.40 50.95
CA LYS A 566 -6.73 -11.05 51.04
C LYS A 566 -6.29 -10.04 49.99
N ARG A 567 -7.11 -9.71 48.99
CA ARG A 567 -6.68 -9.01 47.79
C ARG A 567 -7.75 -8.07 47.26
N VAL A 568 -7.28 -6.98 46.65
CA VAL A 568 -8.10 -6.05 45.86
C VAL A 568 -7.52 -5.98 44.46
N TYR A 569 -8.38 -6.11 43.46
CA TYR A 569 -8.07 -6.00 42.03
C TYR A 569 -8.77 -4.77 41.49
N ILE A 570 -8.06 -3.93 40.74
CA ILE A 570 -8.62 -2.74 40.08
C ILE A 570 -8.06 -2.65 38.66
N ALA A 571 -8.90 -2.32 37.70
CA ALA A 571 -8.52 -1.98 36.33
C ALA A 571 -9.37 -0.82 35.81
N MET A 572 -8.79 0.10 35.05
CA MET A 572 -9.50 1.24 34.47
C MET A 572 -8.82 1.79 33.20
N PRO A 573 -9.55 2.50 32.34
CA PRO A 573 -8.96 3.30 31.27
C PRO A 573 -8.10 4.44 31.84
N ARG A 574 -6.88 4.62 31.32
CA ARG A 574 -5.89 5.63 31.72
C ARG A 574 -6.23 6.98 31.10
N GLN A 575 -7.39 7.52 31.47
CA GLN A 575 -7.75 8.92 31.21
C GLN A 575 -7.22 9.86 32.30
N LYS A 576 -6.79 9.32 33.45
CA LYS A 576 -6.39 10.09 34.65
C LYS A 576 -5.08 9.54 35.25
N LYS A 577 -4.31 10.40 35.93
CA LYS A 577 -3.07 9.99 36.61
C LYS A 577 -3.41 8.97 37.70
N LEU A 578 -2.65 7.86 37.75
CA LEU A 578 -2.68 6.93 38.88
C LEU A 578 -2.40 7.72 40.17
N PRO A 579 -3.12 7.42 41.28
CA PRO A 579 -2.74 7.97 42.57
C PRO A 579 -1.30 7.55 42.88
N GLU A 580 -0.55 8.40 43.58
CA GLU A 580 0.77 8.02 44.10
C GLU A 580 0.57 6.98 45.20
N LEU A 581 0.99 5.75 44.91
CA LEU A 581 0.81 4.60 45.79
C LEU A 581 2.14 4.32 46.51
N SER A 582 2.24 4.72 47.78
CA SER A 582 3.42 4.46 48.62
C SER A 582 3.24 3.16 49.41
N TYR A 583 3.19 2.04 48.71
CA TYR A 583 3.11 0.70 49.31
C TYR A 583 4.41 -0.08 49.10
N LYS A 584 4.66 -1.08 49.95
CA LYS A 584 5.82 -1.95 49.76
C LYS A 584 5.69 -2.73 48.44
N PRO A 585 6.78 -3.00 47.71
CA PRO A 585 6.74 -3.73 46.43
C PRO A 585 6.09 -5.13 46.50
N GLN A 586 6.04 -5.73 47.69
CA GLN A 586 5.43 -7.03 47.94
C GLN A 586 3.91 -6.96 48.16
N GLU A 587 3.42 -5.79 48.55
CA GLU A 587 2.01 -5.56 48.88
C GLU A 587 1.22 -4.98 47.69
N LEU A 588 1.92 -4.44 46.69
CA LEU A 588 1.30 -3.80 45.54
C LEU A 588 1.95 -4.26 44.24
N VAL A 589 1.09 -4.68 43.32
CA VAL A 589 1.47 -5.00 41.94
C VAL A 589 0.65 -4.12 41.03
N THR A 590 1.28 -3.49 40.04
CA THR A 590 0.61 -2.62 39.08
C THR A 590 0.83 -3.11 37.67
N PHE A 591 0.00 -2.64 36.75
CA PHE A 591 0.18 -2.86 35.32
C PHE A 591 -0.26 -1.64 34.51
N SER A 592 0.32 -1.49 33.32
CA SER A 592 -0.07 -0.47 32.34
C SER A 592 0.08 -1.05 30.94
N LEU A 593 -0.99 -1.08 30.15
CA LEU A 593 -0.96 -1.58 28.79
C LEU A 593 -1.87 -0.78 27.84
N GLU A 594 -1.52 -0.73 26.57
CA GLU A 594 -2.36 -0.17 25.51
C GLU A 594 -3.16 -1.29 24.83
N ILE A 595 -4.48 -1.12 24.76
CA ILE A 595 -5.42 -2.09 24.19
C ILE A 595 -6.31 -1.34 23.20
N HIS A 596 -6.25 -1.70 21.92
CA HIS A 596 -6.99 -1.00 20.85
C HIS A 596 -6.78 0.52 20.88
N ASP A 597 -5.53 0.96 21.06
CA ASP A 597 -5.12 2.37 21.15
C ASP A 597 -5.68 3.14 22.36
N ALA A 598 -6.35 2.46 23.29
CA ALA A 598 -6.75 3.01 24.59
C ALA A 598 -5.79 2.50 25.69
N PRO A 599 -5.16 3.39 26.47
CA PRO A 599 -4.31 2.96 27.57
C PRO A 599 -5.18 2.50 28.76
N TYR A 600 -4.79 1.41 29.40
CA TYR A 600 -5.40 0.85 30.60
C TYR A 600 -4.35 0.71 31.69
N VAL A 601 -4.77 0.96 32.93
CA VAL A 601 -3.94 0.79 34.12
C VAL A 601 -4.70 0.02 35.18
N GLY A 602 -3.98 -0.69 36.02
CA GLY A 602 -4.58 -1.41 37.12
C GLY A 602 -3.59 -1.79 38.20
N ALA A 603 -4.13 -2.32 39.28
CA ALA A 603 -3.38 -2.70 40.46
C ALA A 603 -3.99 -3.91 41.18
N MET A 604 -3.12 -4.69 41.81
CA MET A 604 -3.44 -5.73 42.79
C MET A 604 -2.82 -5.33 44.13
N TYR A 605 -3.65 -5.14 45.14
CA TYR A 605 -3.21 -4.84 46.50
C TYR A 605 -3.43 -6.04 47.41
N PHE A 606 -2.39 -6.44 48.15
CA PHE A 606 -2.38 -7.60 49.02
C PHE A 606 -2.47 -7.14 50.48
N SER A 607 -3.63 -7.36 51.11
CA SER A 607 -3.88 -7.06 52.51
C SER A 607 -4.99 -7.95 53.05
N SER A 608 -4.81 -8.54 54.23
CA SER A 608 -5.88 -9.23 54.98
C SER A 608 -6.74 -8.26 55.81
N ASP A 609 -6.30 -7.02 55.95
CA ASP A 609 -7.01 -5.96 56.68
C ASP A 609 -8.02 -5.30 55.74
N ARG A 610 -9.31 -5.48 56.05
CA ARG A 610 -10.44 -5.00 55.24
C ARG A 610 -10.51 -3.47 55.20
N ASP A 611 -10.12 -2.78 56.25
CA ASP A 611 -10.16 -1.31 56.27
C ASP A 611 -9.13 -0.74 55.31
N LYS A 612 -7.94 -1.33 55.25
CA LYS A 612 -6.91 -0.97 54.25
C LYS A 612 -7.35 -1.28 52.82
N GLN A 613 -8.08 -2.37 52.61
CA GLN A 613 -8.63 -2.70 51.29
C GLN A 613 -9.66 -1.64 50.82
N LEU A 614 -10.53 -1.19 51.74
CA LEU A 614 -11.52 -0.14 51.46
C LEU A 614 -10.85 1.22 51.23
N GLU A 615 -9.85 1.58 52.04
CA GLU A 615 -9.06 2.79 51.84
C GLU A 615 -8.41 2.80 50.46
N PHE A 616 -7.79 1.68 50.06
CA PHE A 616 -7.20 1.51 48.74
C PHE A 616 -8.24 1.71 47.62
N LEU A 617 -9.42 1.10 47.71
CA LEU A 617 -10.50 1.30 46.73
C LEU A 617 -10.95 2.77 46.65
N HIS A 618 -11.08 3.46 47.79
CA HIS A 618 -11.49 4.85 47.83
C HIS A 618 -10.49 5.80 47.15
N LEU A 619 -9.18 5.50 47.20
CA LEU A 619 -8.17 6.28 46.48
C LEU A 619 -8.44 6.31 44.97
N PHE A 620 -8.83 5.16 44.40
CA PHE A 620 -9.13 5.03 42.98
C PHE A 620 -10.47 5.65 42.58
N GLN A 621 -11.49 5.55 43.44
CA GLN A 621 -12.78 6.20 43.21
C GLN A 621 -12.67 7.73 43.18
N ARG A 622 -11.86 8.33 44.07
CA ARG A 622 -11.63 9.79 44.11
C ARG A 622 -11.03 10.33 42.83
N VAL A 623 -10.13 9.56 42.20
CA VAL A 623 -9.53 9.91 40.92
C VAL A 623 -10.58 9.85 39.80
N SER A 624 -11.57 8.96 39.89
CA SER A 624 -12.64 8.86 38.88
C SER A 624 -13.58 10.08 38.84
N THR A 625 -13.86 10.68 39.99
CA THR A 625 -14.83 11.80 40.13
C THR A 625 -14.26 13.19 39.84
N LYS A 626 -12.93 13.36 39.83
CA LYS A 626 -12.26 14.62 39.45
C LYS A 626 -11.77 14.54 38.03
#